data_AF-A0A8J5NWF1-F1
#
_entry.id   AF-A0A8J5NWF1-F1
#
_cell.length_a   1.000
_cell.length_b   1.000
_cell.length_c   1.000
_cell.angle_alpha   90.00
_cell.angle_beta   90.00
_cell.angle_gamma   90.00
#
_symmetry.space_group_name_H-M   'P 1'
#
loop_
_entity.id
_entity.type
_entity.pdbx_description
1 polymer ?
#
loop_
_entity_poly.entity_id
_entity_poly.type
_entity_poly.pdbx_seq_one_letter_code
_entity_poly.pdbx_strand_id
1 'polypeptide(L)'
;MDSTLTWKQHIDEVQRKVTKTVNALGSLGGSTWGVTMREMRKIYKGVAVPQMMYACSAWSNANWRTRDKPYTERTLSKLQSLQARASRVISGAFKATSIPALDIETYLLPVELQIFKHNVNALGRIGPGDHGPTEGETRRNKKKSPRRAIEQSITDRQGPNIRRQEHITPYIVPPWWQGPQTYIEASIEEAQARHEQIIQDELDAIHIYTDGSGIDGLPANVNSG
;
A
#
# COMPACT_ATOMS: atom_id res chain seq x y z
N MET A 1 -16.60 -21.94 10.68
CA MET A 1 -17.00 -20.77 9.86
C MET A 1 -17.70 -19.77 10.76
N ASP A 2 -17.31 -18.49 10.72
CA ASP A 2 -17.97 -17.42 11.47
C ASP A 2 -19.23 -16.97 10.73
N SER A 3 -20.39 -17.48 11.14
CA SER A 3 -21.70 -17.16 10.56
C SER A 3 -22.12 -15.70 10.78
N THR A 4 -21.49 -15.01 11.74
CA THR A 4 -21.81 -13.64 12.11
C THR A 4 -20.97 -12.60 11.38
N LEU A 5 -19.94 -13.02 10.62
CA LEU A 5 -18.98 -12.13 9.95
C LEU A 5 -18.44 -11.05 10.91
N THR A 6 -18.22 -11.42 12.17
CA THR A 6 -17.64 -10.52 13.17
C THR A 6 -16.13 -10.43 13.01
N TRP A 7 -15.53 -11.39 12.28
CA TRP A 7 -14.09 -11.50 12.02
C TRP A 7 -13.25 -11.60 13.29
N LYS A 8 -13.87 -11.84 14.45
CA LYS A 8 -13.18 -11.90 15.74
C LYS A 8 -12.12 -13.00 15.74
N GLN A 9 -12.49 -14.20 15.30
CA GLN A 9 -11.57 -15.34 15.19
C GLN A 9 -10.40 -15.03 14.25
N HIS A 10 -10.66 -14.33 13.14
CA HIS A 10 -9.63 -13.89 12.20
C HIS A 10 -8.65 -12.92 12.86
N ILE A 11 -9.15 -11.90 13.56
CA ILE A 11 -8.31 -10.91 14.26
C ILE A 11 -7.51 -11.57 15.39
N ASP A 12 -8.08 -12.52 16.12
CA ASP A 12 -7.38 -13.26 17.18
C ASP A 12 -6.25 -14.12 16.59
N GLU A 13 -6.48 -14.75 15.43
CA GLU A 13 -5.46 -15.52 14.72
C GLU A 13 -4.34 -14.63 14.15
N VAL A 14 -4.69 -13.47 13.58
CA VAL A 14 -3.73 -12.44 13.18
C VAL A 14 -2.88 -12.01 14.37
N GLN A 15 -3.51 -11.73 15.51
CA GLN A 15 -2.80 -11.35 16.73
C GLN A 15 -1.81 -12.43 17.17
N ARG A 16 -2.21 -13.71 17.12
CA ARG A 16 -1.34 -14.84 17.45
C ARG A 16 -0.13 -14.92 16.51
N LYS A 17 -0.36 -14.86 15.19
CA LYS A 17 0.72 -14.93 14.17
C LYS A 17 1.69 -13.77 14.31
N VAL A 18 1.19 -12.55 14.38
CA VAL A 18 2.00 -11.33 14.45
C VAL A 18 2.78 -11.28 15.76
N THR A 19 2.17 -11.69 16.88
CA THR A 19 2.89 -11.79 18.16
C THR A 19 4.09 -12.73 18.06
N LYS A 20 3.92 -13.90 17.41
CA LYS A 20 5.03 -14.83 17.17
C LYS A 20 6.12 -14.19 16.31
N THR A 21 5.75 -13.50 15.23
CA THR A 21 6.68 -12.76 14.37
C THR A 21 7.45 -11.68 15.14
N VAL A 22 6.76 -10.89 15.97
CA VAL A 22 7.39 -9.84 16.79
C VAL A 22 8.32 -10.41 17.85
N ASN A 23 7.98 -11.54 18.46
CA ASN A 23 8.87 -12.23 19.39
C ASN A 23 10.14 -12.73 18.70
N ALA A 24 10.00 -13.33 17.51
CA ALA A 24 11.15 -13.74 16.71
C ALA A 24 11.99 -12.53 16.30
N LEU A 25 11.36 -11.41 15.91
CA LEU A 25 12.06 -10.15 15.61
C LEU A 25 12.91 -9.69 16.80
N GLY A 26 12.37 -9.76 18.01
CA GLY A 26 13.09 -9.39 19.24
C GLY A 26 14.27 -10.32 19.59
N SER A 27 14.32 -11.53 19.02
CA SER A 27 15.48 -12.43 19.17
C SER A 27 16.63 -12.11 18.21
N LEU A 28 16.41 -11.27 17.20
CA LEU A 28 17.41 -10.89 16.20
C LEU A 28 18.36 -9.76 16.66
N GLY A 29 18.06 -9.11 17.79
CA GLY A 29 18.91 -8.06 18.35
C GLY A 29 18.24 -7.28 19.47
N GLY A 30 19.07 -6.58 20.25
CA GLY A 30 18.66 -5.59 21.25
C GLY A 30 19.03 -4.17 20.83
N SER A 31 18.93 -3.20 21.75
CA SER A 31 19.26 -1.80 21.46
C SER A 31 20.74 -1.55 21.17
N THR A 32 21.63 -2.44 21.61
CA THR A 32 23.10 -2.29 21.50
C THR A 32 23.78 -3.37 20.67
N TRP A 33 23.05 -4.38 20.18
CA TRP A 33 23.62 -5.51 19.44
C TRP A 33 22.61 -6.15 18.50
N GLY A 34 23.09 -6.81 17.44
CA GLY A 34 22.26 -7.52 16.46
C GLY A 34 21.85 -6.65 15.27
N VAL A 35 20.71 -7.00 14.67
CA VAL A 35 20.19 -6.40 13.42
C VAL A 35 19.88 -4.91 13.60
N THR A 36 20.17 -4.09 12.59
CA THR A 36 19.91 -2.64 12.68
C THR A 36 18.41 -2.32 12.73
N MET A 37 18.04 -1.19 13.35
CA MET A 37 16.64 -0.72 13.40
C MET A 37 15.99 -0.65 12.01
N ARG A 38 16.75 -0.23 10.99
CA ARG A 38 16.32 -0.16 9.59
C ARG A 38 15.98 -1.54 9.03
N GLU A 39 16.78 -2.56 9.32
CA GLU A 39 16.56 -3.94 8.87
C GLU A 39 15.43 -4.61 9.64
N MET A 40 15.34 -4.42 10.96
CA MET A 40 14.20 -4.91 11.75
C MET A 40 12.88 -4.34 11.23
N ARG A 41 12.86 -3.04 10.89
CA ARG A 41 11.71 -2.39 10.25
C ARG A 41 11.39 -3.01 8.89
N LYS A 42 12.39 -3.29 8.04
CA LYS A 42 12.19 -3.97 6.75
C LYS A 42 11.55 -5.34 6.95
N ILE A 43 12.04 -6.14 7.90
CA ILE A 43 11.49 -7.46 8.21
C ILE A 43 10.05 -7.34 8.72
N TYR A 44 9.78 -6.41 9.65
CA TYR A 44 8.41 -6.16 10.13
C TYR A 44 7.45 -5.80 8.99
N LYS A 45 7.84 -4.86 8.11
CA LYS A 45 7.04 -4.48 6.94
C LYS A 45 6.86 -5.62 5.94
N GLY A 46 7.85 -6.50 5.80
CA GLY A 46 7.80 -7.64 4.88
C GLY A 46 7.00 -8.84 5.39
N VAL A 47 6.88 -9.02 6.70
CA VAL A 47 6.27 -10.24 7.29
C VAL A 47 5.05 -9.93 8.14
N ALA A 48 5.18 -9.06 9.14
CA ALA A 48 4.11 -8.80 10.10
C ALA A 48 2.99 -7.94 9.49
N VAL A 49 3.33 -6.90 8.73
CA VAL A 49 2.31 -6.04 8.09
C VAL A 49 1.41 -6.85 7.12
N PRO A 50 1.94 -7.70 6.21
CA PRO A 50 1.09 -8.56 5.39
C PRO A 50 0.21 -9.52 6.20
N GLN A 51 0.71 -10.07 7.31
CA GLN A 51 -0.09 -10.89 8.22
C GLN A 51 -1.23 -10.09 8.86
N MET A 52 -0.96 -8.86 9.31
CA MET A 52 -1.96 -7.96 9.88
C MET A 52 -3.02 -7.53 8.86
N MET A 53 -2.59 -7.26 7.64
CA MET A 53 -3.43 -6.67 6.58
C MET A 53 -4.07 -7.73 5.68
N TYR A 54 -3.87 -9.02 5.96
CA TYR A 54 -4.52 -10.09 5.23
C TYR A 54 -6.04 -9.96 5.33
N ALA A 55 -6.71 -10.03 4.17
CA ALA A 55 -8.15 -9.85 4.02
C ALA A 55 -8.69 -8.49 4.55
N CYS A 56 -7.85 -7.45 4.63
CA CYS A 56 -8.22 -6.12 5.14
C CYS A 56 -9.51 -5.57 4.52
N SER A 57 -9.64 -5.63 3.20
CA SER A 57 -10.84 -5.19 2.48
C SER A 57 -12.14 -5.89 2.90
N ALA A 58 -12.06 -7.11 3.44
CA ALA A 58 -13.22 -7.83 3.96
C ALA A 58 -13.51 -7.45 5.41
N TRP A 59 -12.55 -7.64 6.33
CA TRP A 59 -12.81 -7.46 7.76
C TRP A 59 -12.88 -5.99 8.18
N SER A 60 -12.21 -5.08 7.46
CA SER A 60 -12.30 -3.65 7.74
C SER A 60 -13.64 -3.06 7.30
N ASN A 61 -14.56 -3.86 6.80
CA ASN A 61 -15.92 -3.43 6.44
C ASN A 61 -16.96 -4.28 7.16
N ALA A 62 -16.56 -5.06 8.17
CA ALA A 62 -17.43 -5.97 8.92
C ALA A 62 -18.70 -5.29 9.45
N ASN A 63 -18.63 -3.98 9.71
CA ASN A 63 -19.74 -3.23 10.29
C ASN A 63 -20.65 -2.53 9.27
N TRP A 64 -20.52 -2.85 7.98
CA TRP A 64 -21.31 -2.25 6.90
C TRP A 64 -22.83 -2.34 7.09
N ARG A 65 -23.30 -3.27 7.93
CA ARG A 65 -24.72 -3.46 8.23
C ARG A 65 -25.28 -2.52 9.29
N THR A 66 -24.44 -1.92 10.13
CA THR A 66 -24.91 -1.38 11.43
C THR A 66 -24.20 -0.12 11.94
N ARG A 67 -23.04 0.28 11.39
CA ARG A 67 -22.34 1.51 11.82
C ARG A 67 -21.63 2.22 10.68
N ASP A 68 -21.49 3.53 10.83
CA ASP A 68 -20.70 4.39 9.92
C ASP A 68 -19.20 4.10 9.99
N LYS A 69 -18.72 3.39 11.01
CA LYS A 69 -17.30 3.05 11.17
C LYS A 69 -16.96 1.71 10.48
N PRO A 70 -15.91 1.66 9.63
CA PRO A 70 -15.51 0.46 8.87
C PRO A 70 -15.24 -0.77 9.76
N TYR A 71 -14.59 -0.55 10.91
CA TYR A 71 -14.19 -1.59 11.87
C TYR A 71 -14.56 -1.18 13.31
N THR A 72 -14.55 -2.15 14.23
CA THR A 72 -14.75 -1.89 15.67
C THR A 72 -13.51 -1.26 16.29
N GLU A 73 -13.68 -0.34 17.24
CA GLU A 73 -12.59 0.26 18.01
C GLU A 73 -11.71 -0.80 18.69
N ARG A 74 -12.32 -1.87 19.21
CA ARG A 74 -11.58 -3.02 19.78
C ARG A 74 -10.63 -3.69 18.78
N THR A 75 -11.03 -3.81 17.51
CA THR A 75 -10.17 -4.36 16.46
C THR A 75 -8.99 -3.44 16.19
N LEU A 76 -9.27 -2.13 16.08
CA LEU A 76 -8.23 -1.13 15.86
C LEU A 76 -7.22 -1.12 17.01
N SER A 77 -7.68 -1.05 18.26
CA SER A 77 -6.81 -1.02 19.44
C SER A 77 -5.93 -2.26 19.55
N LYS A 78 -6.43 -3.45 19.17
CA LYS A 78 -5.61 -4.67 19.09
C LYS A 78 -4.49 -4.54 18.08
N LEU A 79 -4.79 -4.08 16.87
CA LEU A 79 -3.80 -3.90 15.80
C LEU A 79 -2.77 -2.81 16.14
N GLN A 80 -3.22 -1.69 16.72
CA GLN A 80 -2.33 -0.63 17.22
C GLN A 80 -1.41 -1.14 18.33
N SER A 81 -1.93 -1.96 19.24
CA SER A 81 -1.12 -2.56 20.31
C SER A 81 -0.05 -3.51 19.75
N LEU A 82 -0.38 -4.29 18.70
CA LEU A 82 0.58 -5.14 18.00
C LEU A 82 1.68 -4.32 17.33
N GLN A 83 1.31 -3.27 16.59
CA GLN A 83 2.28 -2.38 15.96
C GLN A 83 3.15 -1.69 17.02
N ALA A 84 2.57 -1.13 18.07
CA ALA A 84 3.32 -0.48 19.13
C ALA A 84 4.28 -1.43 19.86
N ARG A 85 3.93 -2.72 19.99
CA ARG A 85 4.84 -3.73 20.52
C ARG A 85 6.01 -3.96 19.56
N ALA A 86 5.74 -4.08 18.26
CA ALA A 86 6.77 -4.23 17.25
C ALA A 86 7.68 -2.99 17.17
N SER A 87 7.11 -1.79 17.20
CA SER A 87 7.87 -0.54 17.17
C SER A 87 8.84 -0.43 18.35
N ARG A 88 8.41 -0.83 19.56
CA ARG A 88 9.32 -0.88 20.74
C ARG A 88 10.45 -1.89 20.57
N VAL A 89 10.19 -3.03 19.95
CA VAL A 89 11.25 -4.01 19.62
C VAL A 89 12.23 -3.42 18.60
N ILE A 90 11.71 -2.73 17.59
CA ILE A 90 12.50 -2.12 16.50
C ILE A 90 13.37 -0.96 17.00
N SER A 91 12.83 -0.05 17.82
CA SER A 91 13.53 1.15 18.27
C SER A 91 14.17 1.05 19.65
N GLY A 92 13.87 0.00 20.43
CA GLY A 92 14.27 -0.09 21.84
C GLY A 92 13.59 0.95 22.74
N ALA A 93 12.53 1.62 22.27
CA ALA A 93 11.86 2.68 23.01
C ALA A 93 11.20 2.18 24.31
N PHE A 94 11.09 3.08 25.28
CA PHE A 94 10.48 2.79 26.58
C PHE A 94 9.03 2.31 26.46
N LYS A 95 8.61 1.48 27.43
CA LYS A 95 7.22 0.98 27.50
C LYS A 95 6.21 2.12 27.55
N ALA A 96 6.55 3.23 28.21
CA ALA A 96 5.70 4.42 28.37
C ALA A 96 5.59 5.30 27.11
N THR A 97 6.42 5.08 26.08
CA THR A 97 6.35 5.85 24.84
C THR A 97 4.98 5.68 24.17
N SER A 98 4.40 6.80 23.75
CA SER A 98 3.08 6.83 23.12
C SER A 98 3.10 6.18 21.75
N ILE A 99 1.98 5.59 21.33
CA ILE A 99 1.86 4.92 20.01
C ILE A 99 2.17 5.87 18.85
N PRO A 100 1.66 7.12 18.81
CA PRO A 100 1.99 8.04 17.73
C PRO A 100 3.49 8.37 17.66
N ALA A 101 4.15 8.55 18.81
CA ALA A 101 5.59 8.79 18.85
C ALA A 101 6.38 7.58 18.33
N LEU A 102 5.94 6.36 18.67
CA LEU A 102 6.54 5.12 18.15
C LEU A 102 6.39 5.02 16.63
N ASP A 103 5.22 5.32 16.08
CA ASP A 103 4.96 5.27 14.64
C ASP A 103 5.85 6.26 13.89
N ILE A 104 6.01 7.49 14.41
CA ILE A 104 6.89 8.52 13.86
C ILE A 104 8.36 8.06 13.91
N GLU A 105 8.84 7.66 15.09
CA GLU A 105 10.24 7.27 15.31
C GLU A 105 10.65 6.04 14.47
N THR A 106 9.74 5.09 14.31
CA THR A 106 9.96 3.90 13.50
C THR A 106 9.55 4.08 12.04
N TYR A 107 9.14 5.28 11.63
CA TYR A 107 8.62 5.62 10.30
C TYR A 107 7.63 4.56 9.79
N LEU A 108 6.75 4.12 10.68
CA LEU A 108 5.65 3.22 10.39
C LEU A 108 4.38 4.06 10.18
N LEU A 109 3.65 3.72 9.14
CA LEU A 109 2.35 4.34 8.90
C LEU A 109 1.39 3.94 10.03
N PRO A 110 0.63 4.85 10.65
CA PRO A 110 -0.39 4.48 11.63
C PRO A 110 -1.35 3.43 11.07
N VAL A 111 -1.81 2.51 11.93
CA VAL A 111 -2.60 1.34 11.52
C VAL A 111 -3.86 1.72 10.73
N GLU A 112 -4.55 2.79 11.12
CA GLU A 112 -5.73 3.33 10.43
C GLU A 112 -5.41 3.75 8.99
N LEU A 113 -4.24 4.36 8.80
CA LEU A 113 -3.78 4.79 7.49
C LEU A 113 -3.28 3.60 6.66
N GLN A 114 -2.70 2.56 7.29
CA GLN A 114 -2.41 1.30 6.60
C GLN A 114 -3.69 0.63 6.10
N ILE A 115 -4.73 0.54 6.94
CA ILE A 115 -6.04 -0.02 6.55
C ILE A 115 -6.61 0.76 5.37
N PHE A 116 -6.60 2.09 5.45
CA PHE A 116 -7.07 2.95 4.36
C PHE A 116 -6.28 2.71 3.07
N LYS A 117 -4.94 2.72 3.13
CA LYS A 117 -4.07 2.43 1.99
C LYS A 117 -4.36 1.06 1.37
N HIS A 118 -4.52 0.03 2.19
CA HIS A 118 -4.83 -1.32 1.72
C HIS A 118 -6.18 -1.38 1.02
N ASN A 119 -7.18 -0.67 1.52
CA ASN A 119 -8.51 -0.60 0.92
C ASN A 119 -8.51 0.15 -0.42
N VAL A 120 -7.81 1.29 -0.50
CA VAL A 120 -7.62 2.02 -1.77
C VAL A 120 -6.93 1.12 -2.79
N ASN A 121 -5.83 0.47 -2.41
CA ASN A 121 -5.10 -0.44 -3.30
C ASN A 121 -5.92 -1.66 -3.71
N ALA A 122 -6.80 -2.18 -2.84
CA ALA A 122 -7.68 -3.29 -3.18
C ALA A 122 -8.71 -2.87 -4.22
N LEU A 123 -9.36 -1.71 -4.05
CA LEU A 123 -10.29 -1.19 -5.05
C LEU A 123 -9.62 -0.85 -6.38
N GLY A 124 -8.44 -0.22 -6.35
CA GLY A 124 -7.70 0.10 -7.57
C GLY A 124 -7.28 -1.13 -8.38
N ARG A 125 -7.11 -2.29 -7.73
CA ARG A 125 -6.86 -3.58 -8.41
C ARG A 125 -8.12 -4.24 -8.96
N ILE A 126 -9.24 -4.13 -8.24
CA ILE A 126 -10.54 -4.64 -8.70
C ILE A 126 -11.06 -3.77 -9.86
N GLY A 127 -10.64 -2.52 -9.92
CA GLY A 127 -11.08 -1.54 -10.90
C GLY A 127 -12.42 -0.90 -10.52
N PRO A 128 -12.87 0.11 -11.29
CA PRO A 128 -14.24 0.61 -11.19
C PRO A 128 -15.21 -0.56 -11.38
N GLY A 129 -16.23 -0.64 -10.54
CA GLY A 129 -17.30 -1.62 -10.73
C GLY A 129 -17.98 -1.27 -12.04
N ASP A 130 -18.19 -2.26 -12.90
CA ASP A 130 -18.95 -2.09 -14.13
C ASP A 130 -20.40 -1.75 -13.75
N HIS A 131 -20.66 -0.46 -13.65
CA HIS A 131 -21.95 0.10 -13.30
C HIS A 131 -22.29 1.05 -14.44
N GLY A 132 -22.88 0.47 -15.49
CA GLY A 132 -23.75 1.24 -16.36
C GLY A 132 -24.78 1.99 -15.49
N PRO A 133 -25.29 3.14 -15.95
CA PRO A 133 -26.26 3.92 -15.19
C PRO A 133 -27.46 3.01 -14.91
N THR A 134 -27.62 2.57 -13.66
CA THR A 134 -28.85 1.90 -13.25
C THR A 134 -29.94 2.97 -13.19
N GLU A 135 -30.52 3.26 -14.35
CA GLU A 135 -31.79 3.97 -14.46
C GLU A 135 -32.80 3.22 -13.57
N GLY A 136 -33.20 3.83 -12.46
CA GLY A 136 -34.24 3.29 -11.57
C GLY A 136 -33.87 3.04 -10.11
N GLU A 137 -32.85 3.68 -9.52
CA GLU A 137 -32.62 3.60 -8.07
C GLU A 137 -33.48 4.56 -7.23
N THR A 138 -34.78 4.63 -7.52
CA THR A 138 -35.75 5.21 -6.60
C THR A 138 -36.07 4.20 -5.48
N ARG A 139 -35.77 4.59 -4.25
CA ARG A 139 -36.44 4.13 -3.01
C ARG A 139 -36.32 2.64 -2.68
N ARG A 140 -35.28 2.28 -1.91
CA ARG A 140 -35.35 1.29 -0.80
C ARG A 140 -34.05 1.39 0.00
N ASN A 141 -34.14 1.39 1.33
CA ASN A 141 -33.02 1.31 2.28
C ASN A 141 -32.18 0.04 2.03
N LYS A 142 -31.35 0.03 0.98
CA LYS A 142 -30.45 -1.08 0.67
C LYS A 142 -29.18 -0.91 1.50
N LYS A 143 -28.90 -1.95 2.28
CA LYS A 143 -27.68 -2.11 3.06
C LYS A 143 -26.46 -1.89 2.15
N LYS A 144 -25.50 -1.09 2.59
CA LYS A 144 -24.33 -0.64 1.81
C LYS A 144 -23.32 -1.77 1.58
N SER A 145 -23.09 -2.23 0.36
CA SER A 145 -22.10 -3.30 0.12
C SER A 145 -20.70 -2.94 0.67
N PRO A 146 -19.86 -3.92 1.06
CA PRO A 146 -18.49 -3.65 1.53
C PRO A 146 -17.68 -2.80 0.55
N ARG A 147 -17.82 -3.04 -0.76
CA ARG A 147 -17.20 -2.22 -1.80
C ARG A 147 -17.67 -0.76 -1.74
N ARG A 148 -18.98 -0.53 -1.71
CA ARG A 148 -19.58 0.82 -1.62
C ARG A 148 -19.20 1.52 -0.31
N ALA A 149 -18.99 0.76 0.77
CA ALA A 149 -18.48 1.27 2.04
C ALA A 149 -17.09 1.88 1.90
N ILE A 150 -16.18 1.13 1.27
CA ILE A 150 -14.82 1.61 0.99
C ILE A 150 -14.85 2.80 0.04
N GLU A 151 -15.57 2.72 -1.08
CA GLU A 151 -15.64 3.80 -2.09
C GLU A 151 -16.08 5.12 -1.45
N GLN A 152 -17.16 5.12 -0.68
CA GLN A 152 -17.61 6.32 0.02
C GLN A 152 -16.57 6.82 1.02
N SER A 153 -15.92 5.93 1.79
CA SER A 153 -14.89 6.36 2.75
C SER A 153 -13.67 7.03 2.09
N ILE A 154 -13.37 6.67 0.84
CA ILE A 154 -12.31 7.29 0.03
C ILE A 154 -12.78 8.65 -0.49
N THR A 155 -14.01 8.73 -1.01
CA THR A 155 -14.62 9.99 -1.45
C THR A 155 -14.70 11.00 -0.31
N ASP A 156 -15.17 10.59 0.86
CA ASP A 156 -15.32 11.46 2.04
C ASP A 156 -13.97 12.02 2.50
N ARG A 157 -12.89 11.25 2.36
CA ARG A 157 -11.51 11.65 2.71
C ARG A 157 -10.80 12.42 1.59
N GLN A 158 -11.49 12.75 0.50
CA GLN A 158 -10.90 13.35 -0.72
C GLN A 158 -9.70 12.53 -1.26
N GLY A 159 -9.76 11.20 -1.11
CA GLY A 159 -8.74 10.29 -1.61
C GLY A 159 -8.72 10.19 -3.14
N PRO A 160 -7.83 9.36 -3.71
CA PRO A 160 -7.71 9.18 -5.15
C PRO A 160 -9.05 8.85 -5.80
N ASN A 161 -9.37 9.51 -6.91
CA ASN A 161 -10.60 9.24 -7.64
C ASN A 161 -10.46 7.92 -8.42
N ILE A 162 -10.86 6.82 -7.79
CA ILE A 162 -10.81 5.46 -8.39
C ILE A 162 -11.61 5.38 -9.71
N ARG A 163 -12.61 6.25 -9.91
CA ARG A 163 -13.39 6.28 -11.17
C ARG A 163 -12.63 6.92 -12.34
N ARG A 164 -11.60 7.73 -12.06
CA ARG A 164 -10.74 8.37 -13.08
C ARG A 164 -9.39 7.67 -13.22
N GLN A 165 -9.28 6.42 -12.76
CA GLN A 165 -8.06 5.65 -12.89
C GLN A 165 -7.75 5.41 -14.38
N GLU A 166 -6.49 5.56 -14.76
CA GLU A 166 -6.04 5.25 -16.11
C GLU A 166 -6.32 3.78 -16.45
N HIS A 167 -6.93 3.56 -17.61
CA HIS A 167 -7.15 2.22 -18.12
C HIS A 167 -5.94 1.79 -18.93
N ILE A 168 -5.07 0.97 -18.32
CA ILE A 168 -3.94 0.36 -19.02
C ILE A 168 -4.47 -0.90 -19.73
N THR A 169 -4.47 -0.88 -21.06
CA THR A 169 -4.81 -2.06 -21.85
C THR A 169 -3.64 -3.04 -21.78
N PRO A 170 -3.78 -4.22 -21.16
CA PRO A 170 -2.69 -5.19 -21.11
C PRO A 170 -2.47 -5.74 -22.52
N TYR A 171 -1.28 -5.55 -23.07
CA TYR A 171 -0.86 -6.21 -24.31
C TYR A 171 0.04 -7.38 -23.93
N ILE A 172 -0.24 -8.56 -24.49
CA ILE A 172 0.61 -9.74 -24.28
C ILE A 172 1.86 -9.54 -25.12
N VAL A 173 3.00 -9.33 -24.47
CA VAL A 173 4.31 -9.36 -25.12
C VAL A 173 4.86 -10.79 -25.11
N PRO A 174 5.45 -11.28 -26.22
CA PRO A 174 6.12 -12.56 -26.20
C PRO A 174 7.32 -12.52 -25.24
N PRO A 175 7.74 -13.66 -24.66
CA PRO A 175 8.83 -13.72 -23.68
C PRO A 175 10.18 -13.19 -24.19
N TRP A 176 10.38 -13.20 -25.51
CA TRP A 176 11.58 -12.71 -26.19
C TRP A 176 11.43 -11.28 -26.71
N TRP A 177 10.33 -10.58 -26.40
CA TRP A 177 10.20 -9.17 -26.75
C TRP A 177 11.18 -8.34 -25.94
N GLN A 178 12.07 -7.63 -26.64
CA GLN A 178 12.92 -6.63 -26.04
C GLN A 178 12.17 -5.30 -26.14
N GLY A 179 11.98 -4.63 -25.00
CA GLY A 179 11.32 -3.33 -24.96
C GLY A 179 12.11 -2.27 -25.75
N PRO A 180 11.54 -1.05 -25.87
CA PRO A 180 12.27 0.08 -26.44
C PRO A 180 13.61 0.24 -25.70
N GLN A 181 14.65 0.68 -26.40
CA GLN A 181 15.99 0.80 -25.81
C GLN A 181 15.93 1.74 -24.60
N THR A 182 16.50 1.25 -23.51
CA THR A 182 16.68 1.79 -22.16
C THR A 182 17.88 2.70 -21.85
N TYR A 183 17.85 4.03 -21.84
CA TYR A 183 19.01 4.82 -21.37
C TYR A 183 18.73 5.58 -20.09
N ILE A 184 19.60 5.42 -19.08
CA ILE A 184 19.56 6.12 -17.79
C ILE A 184 20.94 6.72 -17.55
N GLU A 185 21.12 8.02 -17.80
CA GLU A 185 22.40 8.68 -17.57
C GLU A 185 22.53 9.24 -16.15
N ALA A 186 23.77 9.41 -15.69
CA ALA A 186 24.05 9.92 -14.36
C ALA A 186 23.96 11.45 -14.27
N SER A 187 24.07 12.15 -15.40
CA SER A 187 24.02 13.61 -15.50
C SER A 187 23.13 14.10 -16.63
N ILE A 188 22.70 15.36 -16.52
CA ILE A 188 21.90 16.03 -17.55
C ILE A 188 22.72 16.21 -18.83
N GLU A 189 24.00 16.55 -18.69
CA GLU A 189 24.91 16.79 -19.81
C GLU A 189 25.16 15.50 -20.60
N GLU A 190 25.34 14.37 -19.92
CA GLU A 190 25.49 13.05 -20.55
C GLU A 190 24.20 12.63 -21.27
N ALA A 191 23.04 12.90 -20.67
CA ALA A 191 21.75 12.62 -21.30
C ALA A 191 21.51 13.47 -22.54
N GLN A 192 21.89 14.75 -22.51
CA GLN A 192 21.80 15.66 -23.67
C GLN A 192 22.70 15.21 -24.81
N ALA A 193 23.98 14.91 -24.52
CA ALA A 193 24.91 14.44 -25.54
C ALA A 193 24.44 13.14 -26.20
N ARG A 194 23.90 12.20 -25.42
CA ARG A 194 23.35 10.95 -25.95
C ARG A 194 22.08 11.18 -26.77
N HIS A 195 21.21 12.08 -26.31
CA HIS A 195 20.00 12.45 -27.05
C HIS A 195 20.33 13.04 -28.42
N GLU A 196 21.29 13.96 -28.49
CA GLU A 196 21.76 14.55 -29.75
C GLU A 196 22.34 13.49 -30.68
N GLN A 197 23.10 12.53 -30.14
CA GLN A 197 23.62 11.41 -30.92
C GLN A 197 22.49 10.52 -31.47
N ILE A 198 21.49 10.18 -30.65
CA ILE A 198 20.38 9.30 -31.05
C ILE A 198 19.49 9.97 -32.11
N ILE A 199 19.21 11.28 -31.99
CA ILE A 199 18.46 11.99 -33.05
C ILE A 199 19.21 11.92 -34.38
N GLN A 200 20.54 12.04 -34.34
CA GLN A 200 21.35 12.04 -35.55
C GLN A 200 21.41 10.65 -36.22
N ASP A 201 21.42 9.59 -35.41
CA ASP A 201 21.50 8.20 -35.88
C ASP A 201 20.12 7.65 -36.29
N GLU A 202 19.04 8.03 -35.60
CA GLU A 202 17.68 7.48 -35.77
C GLU A 202 16.63 8.60 -35.96
N LEU A 203 16.69 9.29 -37.10
CA LEU A 203 15.82 10.44 -37.42
C LEU A 203 14.30 10.14 -37.40
N ASP A 204 13.90 8.89 -37.65
CA ASP A 204 12.49 8.47 -37.73
C ASP A 204 11.96 7.86 -36.41
N ALA A 205 12.79 7.76 -35.37
CA ALA A 205 12.41 7.13 -34.10
C ALA A 205 11.53 8.04 -33.23
N ILE A 206 10.62 7.44 -32.44
CA ILE A 206 9.83 8.18 -31.46
C ILE A 206 10.62 8.27 -30.16
N HIS A 207 11.00 9.48 -29.77
CA HIS A 207 11.67 9.73 -28.50
C HIS A 207 10.67 10.05 -27.39
N ILE A 208 10.64 9.22 -26.35
CA ILE A 208 9.78 9.40 -25.19
C ILE A 208 10.65 9.80 -23.99
N TYR A 209 10.33 10.95 -23.39
CA TYR A 209 10.99 11.42 -22.17
C TYR A 209 10.06 11.22 -20.98
N THR A 210 10.51 10.44 -20.01
CA THR A 210 9.84 10.34 -18.71
C THR A 210 10.56 11.24 -17.72
N ASP A 211 9.84 12.08 -16.98
CA ASP A 211 10.49 12.87 -15.93
C ASP A 211 11.09 11.92 -14.87
N GLY A 212 12.38 12.09 -14.59
CA GLY A 212 13.18 11.19 -13.76
C GLY A 212 13.02 11.42 -12.27
N SER A 213 11.81 11.75 -11.78
CA SER A 213 11.60 12.24 -10.41
C SER A 213 11.80 11.20 -9.28
N GLY A 214 12.34 10.02 -9.59
CA GLY A 214 12.54 8.91 -8.65
C GLY A 214 13.97 8.69 -8.11
N ILE A 215 14.98 9.39 -8.63
CA ILE A 215 16.37 9.23 -8.20
C ILE A 215 16.98 10.63 -8.03
N ASP A 216 17.07 11.11 -6.79
CA ASP A 216 17.85 12.28 -6.37
C ASP A 216 17.81 13.52 -7.30
N GLY A 217 16.63 13.89 -7.82
CA GLY A 217 16.38 15.22 -8.40
C GLY A 217 17.08 15.53 -9.73
N LEU A 218 17.52 14.54 -10.51
CA LEU A 218 18.11 14.76 -11.84
C LEU A 218 17.27 14.09 -12.94
N PRO A 219 16.89 14.84 -14.02
CA PRO A 219 16.15 14.28 -15.13
C PRO A 219 17.11 13.84 -16.24
N ALA A 220 16.97 12.59 -16.71
CA ALA A 220 16.69 12.27 -18.11
C ALA A 220 17.00 10.79 -18.39
N ASN A 221 15.96 10.05 -18.76
CA ASN A 221 16.10 8.73 -19.37
C ASN A 221 15.68 8.85 -20.84
N VAL A 222 16.47 8.31 -21.76
CA VAL A 222 16.17 8.29 -23.20
C VAL A 222 15.72 6.89 -23.55
N ASN A 223 14.53 6.73 -24.14
CA ASN A 223 14.16 5.48 -24.77
C ASN A 223 13.80 5.65 -26.25
N SER A 224 14.42 4.86 -27.12
CA SER A 224 14.11 4.76 -28.55
C SER A 224 13.24 3.53 -28.82
N GLY A 225 12.16 3.70 -29.59
CA GLY A 225 11.23 2.66 -30.01
C GLY A 225 10.94 2.71 -31.50
#